data_AF-A0A6P6J579-F1
#
_entry.id   AF-A0A6P6J579-F1
#
_cell.length_a   1.000
_cell.length_b   1.000
_cell.length_c   1.000
_cell.angle_alpha   90.00
_cell.angle_beta   90.00
_cell.angle_gamma   90.00
#
_symmetry.space_group_name_H-M   'P 1'
#
loop_
_entity.id
_entity.type
_entity.pdbx_description
1 polymer ?
#
loop_
_entity_poly.entity_id
_entity_poly.type
_entity_poly.pdbx_seq_one_letter_code
_entity_poly.pdbx_strand_id
1 'polypeptide(L)'
;MFCHKGMETFVKLPEFQKLNIGFALDEGLANPTNAYTVFYGEKNPWWITFHCPGSPGHGSRFVENTTAEKLKHMDQNFTSTEESDPWWHVFSSTCKAMNMTVKKEIFPAATDSRFIREEGLPAIGFSPMNLTPILLHDHNEYLNEQVFLRSFQVYECLVPALTSLSPLSLLLSWFGVSQLLLLLAVLRG
;
A
#
# COMPACT_ATOMS: atom_id res chain seq x y z
N MET A 1 -9.29 -5.19 16.50
CA MET A 1 -8.06 -4.61 17.10
C MET A 1 -6.85 -5.54 16.91
N PHE A 2 -6.64 -6.11 15.72
CA PHE A 2 -5.58 -7.12 15.49
C PHE A 2 -4.58 -6.82 14.35
N CYS A 3 -4.86 -5.91 13.40
CA CYS A 3 -3.96 -5.70 12.25
C CYS A 3 -2.88 -4.62 12.48
N HIS A 4 -3.21 -3.51 13.17
CA HIS A 4 -2.30 -2.36 13.32
C HIS A 4 -0.93 -2.73 13.90
N LYS A 5 -0.91 -3.48 15.00
CA LYS A 5 0.34 -3.84 15.68
C LYS A 5 1.11 -4.95 14.96
N GLY A 6 0.44 -5.71 14.09
CA GLY A 6 1.05 -6.79 13.32
C GLY A 6 2.09 -6.26 12.36
N MET A 7 1.65 -5.56 11.32
CA MET A 7 2.56 -5.04 10.30
C MET A 7 3.53 -4.00 10.87
N GLU A 8 3.07 -3.12 11.76
CA GLU A 8 3.93 -2.11 12.42
C GLU A 8 5.12 -2.73 13.16
N THR A 9 4.93 -3.86 13.82
CA THR A 9 6.02 -4.56 14.52
C THR A 9 6.84 -5.38 13.54
N PHE A 10 6.20 -6.00 12.55
CA PHE A 10 6.85 -6.85 11.55
C PHE A 10 7.87 -6.09 10.71
N VAL A 11 7.57 -4.87 10.24
CA VAL A 11 8.52 -4.07 9.45
C VAL A 11 9.80 -3.69 10.21
N LYS A 12 9.72 -3.66 11.55
CA LYS A 12 10.85 -3.34 12.44
C LYS A 12 11.72 -4.55 12.76
N LEU A 13 11.30 -5.76 12.40
CA LEU A 13 12.06 -6.98 12.69
C LEU A 13 13.31 -7.07 11.80
N PRO A 14 14.46 -7.53 12.34
CA PRO A 14 15.65 -7.78 11.54
C PRO A 14 15.42 -8.75 10.38
N GLU A 15 14.50 -9.70 10.56
CA GLU A 15 14.08 -10.66 9.53
C GLU A 15 13.45 -9.95 8.32
N PHE A 16 12.63 -8.92 8.56
CA PHE A 16 12.01 -8.14 7.48
C PHE A 16 13.06 -7.34 6.71
N GLN A 17 13.99 -6.71 7.42
CA GLN A 17 15.10 -5.98 6.80
C GLN A 17 16.00 -6.90 5.96
N LYS A 18 16.19 -8.16 6.38
CA LYS A 18 16.94 -9.18 5.64
C LYS A 18 16.25 -9.67 4.37
N LEU A 19 14.93 -9.46 4.22
CA LEU A 19 14.25 -9.72 2.95
C LEU A 19 14.76 -8.78 1.85
N ASN A 20 15.40 -7.66 2.23
CA ASN A 20 15.91 -6.66 1.32
C ASN A 20 14.81 -6.21 0.36
N ILE A 21 13.68 -5.70 0.84
CA ILE A 21 12.53 -5.39 -0.01
C ILE A 21 12.82 -4.11 -0.81
N GLY A 22 12.53 -4.14 -2.10
CA GLY A 22 12.68 -3.04 -3.06
C GLY A 22 11.35 -2.40 -3.46
N PHE A 23 10.26 -3.17 -3.48
CA PHE A 23 8.91 -2.70 -3.77
C PHE A 23 7.85 -3.61 -3.17
N ALA A 24 6.73 -3.04 -2.72
CA ALA A 24 5.59 -3.79 -2.20
C ALA A 24 4.31 -3.56 -3.01
N LEU A 25 3.62 -4.66 -3.31
CA LEU A 25 2.23 -4.65 -3.77
C LEU A 25 1.31 -5.03 -2.60
N ASP A 26 0.26 -4.24 -2.42
CA ASP A 26 -0.73 -4.38 -1.37
C ASP A 26 -2.15 -4.38 -1.96
N GLU A 27 -3.17 -4.59 -1.13
CA GLU A 27 -4.55 -4.61 -1.62
C GLU A 27 -5.02 -3.28 -2.23
N GLY A 28 -5.83 -3.40 -3.27
CA GLY A 28 -6.57 -2.28 -3.85
C GLY A 28 -8.06 -2.43 -3.59
N LEU A 29 -8.84 -1.55 -4.21
CA LEU A 29 -10.30 -1.56 -4.15
C LEU A 29 -10.87 -1.85 -5.53
N ALA A 30 -12.06 -2.44 -5.51
CA ALA A 30 -12.89 -2.56 -6.70
C ALA A 30 -13.22 -1.19 -7.29
N ASN A 31 -13.46 -1.16 -8.59
CA ASN A 31 -13.90 0.03 -9.30
C ASN A 31 -15.16 -0.31 -10.11
N PRO A 32 -16.29 0.38 -9.89
CA PRO A 32 -17.51 0.15 -10.66
C PRO A 32 -17.38 0.54 -12.14
N THR A 33 -16.38 1.35 -12.48
CA THR A 33 -16.07 1.77 -13.86
C THR A 33 -15.06 0.81 -14.52
N ASN A 34 -14.76 1.03 -15.80
CA ASN A 34 -13.77 0.23 -16.51
C ASN A 34 -12.31 0.54 -16.11
N ALA A 35 -12.07 1.56 -15.28
CA ALA A 35 -10.73 1.90 -14.82
C ALA A 35 -10.27 0.98 -13.68
N TYR A 36 -8.96 0.79 -13.56
CA TYR A 36 -8.31 0.10 -12.46
C TYR A 36 -7.72 1.11 -11.48
N THR A 37 -8.09 1.02 -10.21
CA THR A 37 -7.61 1.99 -9.20
C THR A 37 -6.28 1.54 -8.62
N VAL A 38 -5.33 2.47 -8.54
CA VAL A 38 -4.03 2.27 -7.89
C VAL A 38 -3.87 3.28 -6.77
N PHE A 39 -3.51 2.78 -5.61
CA PHE A 39 -3.33 3.57 -4.40
C PHE A 39 -1.86 3.71 -4.09
N TYR A 40 -1.38 4.95 -4.08
CA TYR A 40 0.04 5.26 -3.82
C TYR A 40 0.23 5.90 -2.43
N GLY A 41 -0.83 5.93 -1.63
CA GLY A 41 -0.93 6.62 -0.36
C GLY A 41 -2.22 6.25 0.35
N GLU A 42 -2.25 6.40 1.66
CA GLU A 42 -3.46 6.35 2.48
C GLU A 42 -3.76 7.73 3.07
N LYS A 43 -5.03 7.97 3.43
CA LYS A 43 -5.34 9.05 4.36
C LYS A 43 -5.01 8.57 5.78
N ASN A 44 -4.12 9.26 6.49
CA ASN A 44 -3.92 8.97 7.92
C ASN A 44 -5.18 9.37 8.72
N PRO A 45 -5.87 8.41 9.38
CA PRO A 45 -6.94 8.75 10.31
C PRO A 45 -6.31 9.36 11.57
N TRP A 46 -6.49 10.66 11.74
CA TRP A 46 -6.06 11.36 12.95
C TRP A 46 -7.04 11.06 14.09
N TRP A 47 -6.64 10.19 15.02
CA TRP A 47 -7.35 10.00 16.29
C TRP A 47 -6.83 11.06 17.27
N ILE A 48 -7.45 12.25 17.30
CA ILE A 48 -7.08 13.25 18.32
C ILE A 48 -7.70 12.82 19.65
N THR A 49 -6.92 12.15 20.49
CA THR A 49 -7.33 11.83 21.87
C THR A 49 -7.01 13.00 22.78
N PHE A 50 -8.01 13.83 23.08
CA PHE A 50 -7.89 14.88 24.08
C PHE A 50 -7.96 14.26 25.48
N HIS A 51 -6.83 14.22 26.18
CA HIS A 51 -6.77 13.83 27.58
C HIS A 51 -6.49 15.08 28.42
N CYS A 52 -7.51 15.63 29.07
CA CYS A 52 -7.40 16.82 29.92
C CYS A 52 -7.68 16.50 31.40
N PRO A 53 -6.72 15.95 32.17
CA PRO A 53 -6.85 15.92 33.62
C PRO A 53 -6.32 17.24 34.23
N GLY A 54 -7.22 18.06 34.77
CA GLY A 54 -6.89 19.30 35.50
C GLY A 54 -8.05 20.28 35.58
N SER A 55 -8.10 21.12 36.63
CA SER A 55 -9.11 22.18 36.81
C SER A 55 -8.90 23.33 35.80
N PRO A 56 -9.97 24.00 35.31
CA PRO A 56 -9.87 24.95 34.20
C PRO A 56 -9.04 26.21 34.52
N GLY A 57 -8.16 26.60 33.60
CA GLY A 57 -7.37 27.84 33.64
C GLY A 57 -7.50 28.66 32.35
N HIS A 58 -7.37 29.99 32.46
CA HIS A 58 -7.69 30.99 31.43
C HIS A 58 -6.70 31.00 30.24
N GLY A 59 -7.22 31.03 29.01
CA GLY A 59 -6.52 30.70 27.75
C GLY A 59 -5.72 31.82 27.07
N SER A 60 -4.94 32.63 27.80
CA SER A 60 -4.22 33.78 27.22
C SER A 60 -2.68 33.68 27.20
N ARG A 61 -2.10 32.50 27.42
CA ARG A 61 -0.63 32.29 27.34
C ARG A 61 -0.25 31.45 26.14
N PHE A 62 0.28 32.10 25.10
CA PHE A 62 0.97 31.42 24.00
C PHE A 62 2.31 30.88 24.51
N VAL A 63 2.53 29.57 24.34
CA VAL A 63 3.78 28.87 24.65
C VAL A 63 4.48 28.55 23.33
N GLU A 64 5.72 29.01 23.16
CA GLU A 64 6.58 28.64 22.02
C GLU A 64 7.07 27.18 22.19
N ASN A 65 7.25 26.44 21.08
CA ASN A 65 7.29 24.96 20.94
C ASN A 65 5.91 24.28 20.93
N THR A 66 4.97 24.80 20.15
CA THR A 66 3.63 24.21 20.05
C THR A 66 3.65 22.84 19.38
N THR A 67 2.74 21.96 19.81
CA THR A 67 2.45 20.63 19.23
C THR A 67 2.24 20.68 17.71
N ALA A 68 1.86 21.85 17.17
CA ALA A 68 1.70 22.10 15.74
C ALA A 68 3.00 21.98 14.92
N GLU A 69 4.17 22.31 15.48
CA GLU A 69 5.45 22.16 14.78
C GLU A 69 5.92 20.70 14.76
N LYS A 70 5.63 19.93 15.82
CA LYS A 70 5.85 18.47 15.84
C LYS A 70 4.89 17.72 14.92
N LEU A 71 3.71 18.28 14.65
CA LEU A 71 2.73 17.74 13.69
C LEU A 71 3.24 17.77 12.24
N LYS A 72 4.17 18.68 11.91
CA LYS A 72 4.77 18.79 10.56
C LYS A 72 5.72 17.64 10.21
N HIS A 73 6.16 16.86 11.20
CA HIS A 73 7.04 15.71 10.98
C HIS A 73 6.28 14.40 10.71
N MET A 74 4.96 14.45 10.57
CA MET A 74 4.17 13.32 10.09
C MET A 74 4.16 13.34 8.56
N ASP A 75 5.32 13.02 7.99
CA ASP A 75 5.51 12.91 6.55
C ASP A 75 4.53 11.86 6.02
N GLN A 76 3.59 12.28 5.17
CA GLN A 76 2.71 11.34 4.48
C GLN A 76 3.60 10.67 3.44
N ASN A 77 4.20 9.52 3.78
CA ASN A 77 5.08 8.82 2.86
C ASN A 77 4.23 8.26 1.72
N PHE A 78 4.17 9.00 0.62
CA PHE A 78 3.55 8.59 -0.63
C PHE A 78 4.58 7.88 -1.50
N THR A 79 4.16 6.81 -2.17
CA THR A 79 4.97 6.22 -3.25
C THR A 79 4.95 7.15 -4.44
N SER A 80 6.11 7.41 -5.04
CA SER A 80 6.20 8.21 -6.26
C SER A 80 5.39 7.55 -7.39
N THR A 81 4.65 8.37 -8.14
CA THR A 81 3.93 7.93 -9.35
C THR A 81 4.30 8.76 -10.58
N GLU A 82 5.52 9.31 -10.54
CA GLU A 82 6.15 10.01 -11.65
C GLU A 82 6.77 9.01 -12.62
N GLU A 83 6.76 9.32 -13.92
CA GLU A 83 7.35 8.43 -14.95
C GLU A 83 8.87 8.26 -14.82
N SER A 84 9.55 9.10 -14.02
CA SER A 84 10.96 8.93 -13.68
C SER A 84 11.22 7.90 -12.58
N ASP A 85 10.19 7.52 -11.80
CA ASP A 85 10.32 6.47 -10.80
C ASP A 85 10.33 5.09 -11.49
N PRO A 86 11.36 4.25 -11.28
CA PRO A 86 11.52 3.00 -12.02
C PRO A 86 10.37 2.02 -11.73
N TRP A 87 9.91 1.95 -10.49
CA TRP A 87 8.84 1.04 -10.09
C TRP A 87 7.51 1.44 -10.70
N TRP A 88 7.17 2.73 -10.61
CA TRP A 88 5.96 3.26 -11.24
C TRP A 88 6.02 3.15 -12.77
N HIS A 89 7.17 3.44 -13.37
CA HIS A 89 7.34 3.36 -14.81
C HIS A 89 7.07 1.95 -15.33
N VAL A 90 7.67 0.93 -14.70
CA VAL A 90 7.44 -0.48 -15.05
C VAL A 90 5.99 -0.89 -14.78
N PHE A 91 5.44 -0.55 -13.61
CA PHE A 91 4.05 -0.85 -13.28
C PHE A 91 3.09 -0.27 -14.33
N SER A 92 3.19 1.03 -14.57
CA SER A 92 2.30 1.76 -15.47
C SER A 92 2.47 1.34 -16.93
N SER A 93 3.70 1.05 -17.36
CA SER A 93 3.99 0.55 -18.71
C SER A 93 3.42 -0.84 -18.94
N THR A 94 3.50 -1.75 -17.95
CA THR A 94 2.88 -3.07 -18.04
C THR A 94 1.35 -2.95 -18.11
N CYS A 95 0.73 -2.11 -17.28
CA CYS A 95 -0.71 -1.86 -17.38
C CYS A 95 -1.11 -1.27 -18.74
N LYS A 96 -0.34 -0.31 -19.27
CA LYS A 96 -0.57 0.27 -20.61
C LYS A 96 -0.47 -0.80 -21.71
N ALA A 97 0.52 -1.69 -21.65
CA ALA A 97 0.69 -2.80 -22.60
C ALA A 97 -0.48 -3.78 -22.57
N MET A 98 -1.11 -3.96 -21.41
CA MET A 98 -2.34 -4.74 -21.24
C MET A 98 -3.63 -3.97 -21.58
N ASN A 99 -3.52 -2.76 -22.15
CA ASN A 99 -4.64 -1.88 -22.48
C ASN A 99 -5.53 -1.54 -21.27
N MET A 100 -4.93 -1.41 -20.09
CA MET A 100 -5.62 -1.10 -18.84
C MET A 100 -5.60 0.41 -18.59
N THR A 101 -6.77 0.99 -18.35
CA THR A 101 -6.88 2.38 -17.90
C THR A 101 -6.65 2.45 -16.39
N VAL A 102 -5.51 2.99 -15.96
CA VAL A 102 -5.16 3.13 -14.54
C VAL A 102 -5.57 4.50 -14.01
N LYS A 103 -6.21 4.52 -12.83
CA LYS A 103 -6.57 5.73 -12.09
C LYS A 103 -5.84 5.76 -10.75
N LYS A 104 -5.06 6.82 -10.51
CA LYS A 104 -4.32 7.02 -9.26
C LYS A 104 -5.23 7.64 -8.21
N GLU A 105 -5.26 7.08 -7.01
CA GLU A 105 -6.05 7.57 -5.88
C GLU A 105 -5.29 7.47 -4.56
N ILE A 106 -5.77 8.20 -3.54
CA ILE A 106 -5.35 8.03 -2.15
C ILE A 106 -6.37 7.12 -1.47
N PHE A 107 -5.90 6.06 -0.83
CA PHE A 107 -6.76 5.09 -0.17
C PHE A 107 -7.54 5.78 0.95
N PRO A 108 -8.88 5.62 1.01
CA PRO A 108 -9.72 6.38 1.94
C PRO A 108 -9.56 5.94 3.40
N ALA A 109 -9.08 4.72 3.62
CA ALA A 109 -8.80 4.13 4.93
C ALA A 109 -7.29 3.82 5.08
N ALA A 110 -6.94 3.00 6.06
CA ALA A 110 -5.56 2.59 6.30
C ALA A 110 -5.34 1.13 5.87
N THR A 111 -4.27 0.88 5.12
CA THR A 111 -3.78 -0.46 4.77
C THR A 111 -2.42 -0.71 5.44
N ASP A 112 -1.87 -1.90 5.26
CA ASP A 112 -0.56 -2.28 5.79
C ASP A 112 0.59 -1.59 5.03
N SER A 113 0.37 -1.14 3.79
CA SER A 113 1.33 -0.33 3.01
C SER A 113 1.86 0.89 3.73
N ARG A 114 1.08 1.54 4.61
CA ARG A 114 1.56 2.73 5.33
C ARG A 114 2.81 2.44 6.17
N PHE A 115 2.87 1.28 6.80
CA PHE A 115 4.03 0.88 7.61
C PHE A 115 5.24 0.56 6.75
N ILE A 116 5.02 0.02 5.55
CA ILE A 116 6.09 -0.22 4.57
C ILE A 116 6.66 1.10 4.08
N ARG A 117 5.80 2.07 3.76
CA ARG A 117 6.22 3.41 3.32
C ARG A 117 6.86 4.21 4.45
N GLU A 118 6.45 4.03 5.71
CA GLU A 118 7.11 4.61 6.89
C GLU A 118 8.58 4.18 7.02
N GLU A 119 8.93 2.96 6.59
CA GLU A 119 10.34 2.48 6.51
C GLU A 119 11.07 2.95 5.22
N GLY A 120 10.45 3.82 4.42
CA GLY A 120 11.04 4.40 3.21
C GLY A 120 10.99 3.47 1.99
N LEU A 121 10.16 2.42 2.02
CA LEU A 121 9.99 1.48 0.91
C LEU A 121 8.78 1.86 0.05
N PRO A 122 8.89 1.85 -1.29
CA PRO A 122 7.76 2.12 -2.15
C PRO A 122 6.73 0.98 -2.08
N ALA A 123 5.47 1.34 -1.85
CA ALA A 123 4.35 0.40 -1.79
C ALA A 123 3.13 0.94 -2.56
N ILE A 124 2.45 0.12 -3.34
CA ILE A 124 1.18 0.50 -3.96
C ILE A 124 0.08 -0.52 -3.67
N GLY A 125 -1.10 -0.02 -3.36
CA GLY A 125 -2.32 -0.80 -3.28
C GLY A 125 -2.91 -0.99 -4.66
N PHE A 126 -3.04 -2.23 -5.12
CA PHE A 126 -3.58 -2.55 -6.43
C PHE A 126 -4.35 -3.87 -6.40
N SER A 127 -5.54 -3.86 -7.00
CA SER A 127 -6.29 -5.08 -7.25
C SER A 127 -7.01 -4.93 -8.58
N PRO A 128 -6.83 -5.86 -9.53
CA PRO A 128 -7.35 -5.71 -10.89
C PRO A 128 -8.87 -6.00 -10.97
N MET A 129 -9.66 -5.22 -10.24
CA MET A 129 -11.10 -5.38 -10.04
C MET A 129 -11.91 -4.24 -10.68
N ASN A 130 -11.80 -4.09 -12.00
CA ASN A 130 -12.66 -3.15 -12.75
C ASN A 130 -14.08 -3.72 -12.96
N LEU A 131 -15.03 -2.86 -13.29
CA LEU A 131 -16.45 -3.22 -13.52
C LEU A 131 -17.05 -4.01 -12.33
N THR A 132 -16.58 -3.74 -11.12
CA THR A 132 -16.93 -4.47 -9.91
C THR A 132 -17.44 -3.48 -8.86
N PRO A 133 -18.61 -3.71 -8.24
CA PRO A 133 -19.10 -2.84 -7.18
C PRO A 133 -18.15 -2.86 -5.97
N ILE A 134 -18.07 -1.74 -5.25
CA ILE A 134 -17.28 -1.65 -4.03
C ILE A 134 -18.12 -2.27 -2.91
N LEU A 135 -17.85 -3.53 -2.57
CA LEU A 135 -18.55 -4.29 -1.52
C LEU A 135 -17.63 -4.64 -0.35
N LEU A 136 -16.44 -4.03 -0.27
CA LEU A 136 -15.49 -4.28 0.81
C LEU A 136 -16.15 -4.01 2.16
N HIS A 137 -16.19 -5.03 3.03
CA HIS A 137 -16.83 -4.99 4.35
C HIS A 137 -18.36 -4.82 4.34
N ASP A 138 -19.02 -5.06 3.22
CA ASP A 138 -20.49 -5.09 3.15
C ASP A 138 -21.04 -6.53 3.21
N HIS A 139 -22.35 -6.65 3.39
CA HIS A 139 -23.04 -7.93 3.38
C HIS A 139 -23.08 -8.50 1.95
N ASN A 140 -22.92 -9.82 1.84
CA ASN A 140 -22.87 -10.53 0.55
C ASN A 140 -21.76 -10.01 -0.39
N GLU A 141 -20.58 -9.70 0.15
CA GLU A 141 -19.38 -9.45 -0.65
C GLU A 141 -19.15 -10.59 -1.65
N TYR A 142 -19.01 -10.25 -2.93
CA TYR A 142 -18.72 -11.21 -3.99
C TYR A 142 -17.80 -10.60 -5.04
N LEU A 143 -17.11 -11.47 -5.78
CA LEU A 143 -16.31 -11.10 -6.94
C LEU A 143 -16.72 -11.96 -8.12
N ASN A 144 -16.86 -11.34 -9.30
CA ASN A 144 -17.15 -12.09 -10.52
C ASN A 144 -15.98 -13.01 -10.88
N GLU A 145 -16.27 -14.27 -11.20
CA GLU A 145 -15.26 -15.27 -11.55
C GLU A 145 -14.34 -14.82 -12.69
N GLN A 146 -14.85 -14.14 -13.72
CA GLN A 146 -14.02 -13.67 -14.83
C GLN A 146 -13.05 -12.56 -14.40
N VAL A 147 -13.47 -11.70 -13.46
CA VAL A 147 -12.60 -10.68 -12.87
C VAL A 147 -11.51 -11.35 -12.03
N PHE A 148 -11.87 -12.36 -11.24
CA PHE A 148 -10.92 -13.17 -10.49
C PHE A 148 -9.91 -13.87 -11.41
N LEU A 149 -10.36 -14.54 -12.47
CA LEU A 149 -9.48 -15.22 -13.43
C LEU A 149 -8.58 -14.23 -14.21
N ARG A 150 -9.11 -13.06 -14.59
CA ARG A 150 -8.32 -11.99 -15.22
C ARG A 150 -7.22 -11.48 -14.29
N SER A 151 -7.44 -11.49 -12.96
CA SER A 151 -6.43 -11.03 -12.02
C SER A 151 -5.12 -11.81 -12.13
N PHE A 152 -5.17 -13.12 -12.37
CA PHE A 152 -3.98 -13.93 -12.59
C PHE A 152 -3.21 -13.50 -13.82
N GLN A 153 -3.89 -13.25 -14.95
CA GLN A 153 -3.25 -12.76 -16.17
C GLN A 153 -2.55 -11.42 -15.95
N VAL A 154 -3.14 -10.53 -15.15
CA VAL A 154 -2.52 -9.25 -14.79
C VAL A 154 -1.28 -9.47 -13.94
N TYR A 155 -1.35 -10.30 -12.90
CA TYR A 155 -0.21 -10.55 -12.03
C TYR A 155 0.92 -11.36 -12.71
N GLU A 156 0.58 -12.28 -13.63
CA GLU A 156 1.56 -13.03 -14.44
C GLU A 156 2.39 -12.10 -15.34
N CYS A 157 1.84 -10.97 -15.78
CA CYS A 157 2.59 -9.94 -16.50
C CYS A 157 3.31 -8.98 -15.55
N LEU A 158 2.63 -8.55 -14.49
CA LEU A 158 3.10 -7.49 -13.61
C LEU A 158 4.26 -7.91 -12.72
N VAL A 159 4.19 -9.11 -12.12
CA VAL A 159 5.19 -9.58 -11.17
C VAL A 159 6.55 -9.76 -11.83
N PRO A 160 6.69 -10.47 -12.97
CA PRO A 160 7.98 -10.59 -13.64
C PRO A 160 8.54 -9.25 -14.11
N ALA A 161 7.67 -8.32 -14.54
CA ALA A 161 8.10 -6.99 -14.95
C ALA A 161 8.71 -6.23 -13.77
N LEU A 162 8.03 -6.19 -12.62
CA LEU A 162 8.53 -5.53 -11.42
C LEU A 162 9.81 -6.19 -10.88
N THR A 163 9.89 -7.52 -10.87
CA THR A 163 11.10 -8.21 -10.40
C THR A 163 12.30 -8.00 -11.30
N SER A 164 12.11 -7.66 -12.59
CA SER A 164 13.20 -7.35 -13.51
C SER A 164 14.01 -6.10 -13.13
N LEU A 165 13.44 -5.19 -12.33
CA LEU A 165 14.13 -4.00 -11.83
C LEU A 165 15.18 -4.32 -10.77
N SER A 166 15.10 -5.50 -10.15
CA SER A 166 16.11 -5.98 -9.23
C SER A 166 16.84 -7.16 -9.90
N PRO A 167 18.11 -7.00 -10.32
CA PRO A 167 18.88 -8.08 -10.92
C PRO A 167 19.03 -9.23 -9.92
N LEU A 168 18.21 -10.27 -10.07
CA LEU A 168 18.16 -11.40 -9.14
C LEU A 168 19.38 -12.32 -9.35
N SER A 169 20.26 -12.43 -8.35
CA SER A 169 21.10 -13.62 -8.21
C SER A 169 20.28 -14.73 -7.54
N LEU A 170 19.79 -15.66 -8.37
CA LEU A 170 19.48 -17.07 -8.06
C LEU A 170 19.01 -17.41 -6.62
N LEU A 171 17.70 -17.53 -6.41
CA LEU A 171 17.11 -18.51 -5.48
C LEU A 171 15.60 -18.69 -5.72
N LEU A 172 15.27 -19.30 -6.86
CA LEU A 172 14.09 -20.15 -6.93
C LEU A 172 14.36 -21.38 -6.06
N SER A 173 14.05 -21.29 -4.76
CA SER A 173 13.85 -22.49 -3.95
C SER A 173 12.61 -22.35 -3.09
N TRP A 174 11.57 -23.08 -3.51
CA TRP A 174 10.63 -23.81 -2.66
C TRP A 174 10.08 -23.09 -1.42
N PHE A 175 8.80 -22.72 -1.45
CA PHE A 175 7.83 -23.20 -0.45
C PHE A 175 6.41 -23.08 -1.01
N GLY A 176 5.80 -24.24 -1.29
CA GLY A 176 4.35 -24.33 -1.34
C GLY A 176 3.81 -24.34 0.09
N VAL A 177 3.04 -23.33 0.47
CA VAL A 177 2.05 -23.41 1.55
C VAL A 177 0.88 -22.48 1.20
N SER A 178 -0.31 -23.06 1.23
CA SER A 178 -1.60 -22.39 1.14
C SER A 178 -1.81 -21.41 2.30
N GLN A 179 -1.75 -20.10 2.04
CA GLN A 179 -2.64 -19.10 2.62
C GLN A 179 -2.49 -17.75 1.90
N LEU A 180 -3.63 -17.15 1.58
CA LEU A 180 -3.79 -15.90 0.85
C LEU A 180 -3.26 -14.72 1.68
N LEU A 181 -2.00 -14.33 1.46
CA LEU A 181 -1.49 -12.99 1.79
C LEU A 181 -0.46 -12.63 0.72
N LEU A 182 -0.92 -12.04 -0.39
CA LEU A 182 -0.06 -11.67 -1.51
C LEU A 182 0.63 -10.33 -1.20
N LEU A 183 1.50 -10.31 -0.19
CA LEU A 183 2.49 -9.25 -0.05
C LEU A 183 3.67 -9.64 -0.95
N LEU A 184 3.60 -9.26 -2.22
CA LEU A 184 4.73 -9.45 -3.14
C LEU A 184 5.78 -8.39 -2.83
N ALA A 185 6.71 -8.76 -1.95
CA ALA A 185 7.95 -8.04 -1.71
C ALA A 185 8.94 -8.36 -2.84
N VAL A 186 9.16 -7.40 -3.75
CA VAL A 186 10.20 -7.53 -4.77
C VAL A 186 11.53 -7.19 -4.12
N LEU A 187 12.44 -8.14 -3.94
CA LEU A 187 13.68 -7.93 -3.20
C LEU A 187 14.64 -7.00 -3.98
N ARG A 188 15.14 -5.92 -3.36
CA ARG A 188 16.30 -5.09 -3.69
C ARG A 188 17.60 -5.94 -3.62
N GLY A 189 18.66 -5.51 -4.30
CA GLY A 189 20.00 -6.12 -4.26
C GLY A 189 20.83 -5.68 -3.06
#